data_AF-A0A1Y6HD79-F1
#
_entry.id   AF-A0A1Y6HD79-F1
#
_cell.length_a   1.000
_cell.length_b   1.000
_cell.length_c   1.000
_cell.angle_alpha   90.00
_cell.angle_beta   90.00
_cell.angle_gamma   90.00
#
_symmetry.space_group_name_H-M   'P 1'
#
loop_
_entity.id
_entity.type
_entity.pdbx_description
1 polymer ?
#
loop_
_entity_poly.entity_id
_entity_poly.type
_entity_poly.pdbx_seq_one_letter_code
_entity_poly.pdbx_strand_id
1 'polypeptide(L)'
;MDRKYATQSVEGYSHALLASAARSFVERSEDAAEEQPNQFALGAMMMCCFALEAYFNQLGHALHQHQMLRHFQDIKDFERLAPDKKLLSLISALDSQLQNIPHAWVNEVFRFRNEVAHAKPYSRKNDCKNWKEPRPLIPNTDPPWAKQARPKEARRFVENMEKIINHINEASFRKLGHDFQINISGQGSQIY
;
A
#
# COMPACT_ATOMS: atom_id res chain seq x y z
N MET A 1 -35.54 20.92 -8.94
CA MET A 1 -35.66 19.60 -8.30
C MET A 1 -34.36 18.87 -8.48
N ASP A 2 -33.88 18.28 -7.39
CA ASP A 2 -32.48 17.98 -7.10
C ASP A 2 -31.81 17.01 -8.07
N ARG A 3 -30.75 17.49 -8.73
CA ARG A 3 -29.70 16.61 -9.25
C ARG A 3 -28.91 16.12 -8.05
N LYS A 4 -29.31 14.96 -7.50
CA LYS A 4 -28.41 14.17 -6.66
C LYS A 4 -27.23 13.78 -7.53
N TYR A 5 -26.15 14.55 -7.44
CA TYR A 5 -24.82 14.04 -7.75
C TYR A 5 -24.71 12.73 -6.99
N ALA A 6 -24.62 11.62 -7.72
CA ALA A 6 -24.03 10.43 -7.15
C ALA A 6 -22.64 10.89 -6.73
N THR A 7 -22.45 11.09 -5.43
CA THR A 7 -21.13 11.11 -4.82
C THR A 7 -20.52 9.75 -5.15
N GLN A 8 -19.89 9.63 -6.32
CA GLN A 8 -18.77 8.70 -6.47
C GLN A 8 -17.89 9.03 -5.28
N SER A 9 -17.82 8.13 -4.30
CA SER A 9 -17.08 8.44 -3.09
C SER A 9 -15.66 8.73 -3.50
N VAL A 10 -15.17 9.92 -3.12
CA VAL A 10 -13.78 10.35 -3.34
C VAL A 10 -12.79 9.35 -2.73
N GLU A 11 -13.29 8.50 -1.83
CA GLU A 11 -12.61 7.36 -1.20
C GLU A 11 -12.05 6.35 -2.22
N GLY A 12 -12.65 6.24 -3.42
CA GLY A 12 -12.22 5.27 -4.44
C GLY A 12 -10.94 5.61 -5.21
N TYR A 13 -10.50 6.87 -5.20
CA TYR A 13 -9.42 7.35 -6.08
C TYR A 13 -8.04 7.35 -5.42
N SER A 14 -7.96 7.29 -4.09
CA SER A 14 -6.71 7.52 -3.35
C SER A 14 -5.64 6.46 -3.66
N HIS A 15 -5.98 5.17 -3.60
CA HIS A 15 -5.04 4.09 -3.91
C HIS A 15 -4.60 4.09 -5.38
N ALA A 16 -5.51 4.40 -6.32
CA ALA A 16 -5.21 4.46 -7.75
C ALA A 16 -4.26 5.62 -8.08
N LEU A 17 -4.45 6.79 -7.45
CA LEU A 17 -3.53 7.92 -7.58
C LEU A 17 -2.14 7.60 -7.02
N LEU A 18 -2.07 6.93 -5.87
CA LEU A 18 -0.81 6.49 -5.26
C LEU A 18 -0.10 5.44 -6.13
N ALA A 19 -0.83 4.47 -6.69
CA ALA A 19 -0.28 3.50 -7.62
C ALA A 19 0.24 4.15 -8.91
N SER A 20 -0.50 5.14 -9.45
CA SER A 20 -0.06 5.93 -10.60
C SER A 20 1.21 6.73 -10.29
N ALA A 21 1.27 7.39 -9.13
CA ALA A 21 2.45 8.09 -8.68
C ALA A 21 3.66 7.14 -8.54
N ALA A 22 3.45 5.92 -8.03
CA ALA A 22 4.50 4.91 -7.95
C ALA A 22 5.08 4.56 -9.33
N ARG A 23 4.23 4.44 -10.37
CA ARG A 23 4.67 4.23 -11.76
C ARG A 23 5.51 5.40 -12.28
N SER A 24 5.03 6.63 -12.12
CA SER A 24 5.80 7.80 -12.55
C SER A 24 7.14 7.92 -11.82
N PHE A 25 7.20 7.53 -10.54
CA PHE A 25 8.44 7.51 -9.80
C PHE A 25 9.40 6.40 -10.25
N VAL A 26 8.90 5.20 -10.57
CA VAL A 26 9.78 4.12 -11.04
C VAL A 26 10.40 4.46 -12.39
N GLU A 27 9.62 5.01 -13.32
CA GLU A 27 10.11 5.47 -14.64
C GLU A 27 11.27 6.46 -14.48
N ARG A 28 11.11 7.46 -13.58
CA ARG A 28 12.16 8.45 -13.30
C ARG A 28 13.35 7.89 -12.52
N SER A 29 13.17 6.78 -11.80
CA SER A 29 14.26 6.16 -11.06
C SER A 29 15.27 5.47 -11.97
N GLU A 30 14.83 5.05 -13.17
CA GLU A 30 15.64 4.32 -14.14
C GLU A 30 16.68 5.19 -14.86
N ASP A 31 16.62 6.52 -14.69
CA ASP A 31 17.66 7.45 -15.13
C ASP A 31 18.99 7.25 -14.36
N ALA A 32 18.95 6.61 -13.19
CA ALA A 32 20.12 6.25 -12.40
C ALA A 32 20.59 4.82 -12.70
N ALA A 33 21.85 4.51 -12.39
CA ALA A 33 22.34 3.14 -12.48
C ALA A 33 21.53 2.19 -11.57
N GLU A 34 21.27 0.96 -12.03
CA GLU A 34 20.36 0.01 -11.37
C GLU A 34 20.72 -0.30 -9.91
N GLU A 35 22.00 -0.21 -9.57
CA GLU A 35 22.50 -0.47 -8.22
C GLU A 35 22.64 0.79 -7.35
N GLN A 36 22.43 1.97 -7.91
CA GLN A 36 22.57 3.24 -7.20
C GLN A 36 21.26 3.65 -6.55
N PRO A 37 21.22 3.82 -5.21
CA PRO A 37 20.05 4.35 -4.55
C PRO A 37 19.70 5.75 -5.04
N ASN A 38 18.42 6.05 -5.17
CA ASN A 38 17.95 7.39 -5.51
C ASN A 38 16.57 7.71 -4.92
N GLN A 39 16.25 9.01 -4.85
CA GLN A 39 15.01 9.51 -4.27
C GLN A 39 13.75 9.08 -5.04
N PHE A 40 13.84 8.83 -6.36
CA PHE A 40 12.69 8.39 -7.14
C PHE A 40 12.37 6.93 -6.86
N ALA A 41 13.38 6.07 -6.70
CA ALA A 41 13.19 4.69 -6.25
C ALA A 41 12.58 4.62 -4.85
N LEU A 42 13.08 5.43 -3.91
CA LEU A 42 12.44 5.58 -2.57
C LEU A 42 10.98 6.03 -2.70
N GLY A 43 10.72 7.05 -3.53
CA GLY A 43 9.38 7.57 -3.78
C GLY A 43 8.44 6.49 -4.32
N ALA A 44 8.86 5.73 -5.32
CA ALA A 44 8.09 4.63 -5.89
C ALA A 44 7.74 3.58 -4.83
N MET A 45 8.74 3.11 -4.07
CA MET A 45 8.53 2.10 -3.03
C MET A 45 7.57 2.58 -1.93
N MET A 46 7.71 3.83 -1.47
CA MET A 46 6.81 4.40 -0.46
C MET A 46 5.38 4.58 -0.98
N MET A 47 5.22 5.01 -2.23
CA MET A 47 3.89 5.12 -2.85
C MET A 47 3.22 3.75 -2.99
N CYS A 48 3.96 2.68 -3.30
CA CYS A 48 3.42 1.32 -3.27
C CYS A 48 2.90 0.92 -1.89
N CYS A 49 3.62 1.26 -0.81
CA CYS A 49 3.19 0.97 0.55
C CYS A 49 1.85 1.65 0.88
N PHE A 50 1.74 2.95 0.57
CA PHE A 50 0.51 3.71 0.81
C PHE A 50 -0.63 3.26 -0.09
N ALA A 51 -0.35 2.93 -1.35
CA ALA A 51 -1.36 2.42 -2.28
C ALA A 51 -1.97 1.11 -1.76
N LEU A 52 -1.15 0.17 -1.30
CA LEU A 52 -1.64 -1.09 -0.72
C LEU A 52 -2.46 -0.86 0.55
N GLU A 53 -1.99 -0.01 1.46
CA GLU A 53 -2.73 0.29 2.69
C GLU A 53 -4.08 0.94 2.41
N ALA A 54 -4.11 1.94 1.52
CA ALA A 54 -5.34 2.59 1.09
C ALA A 54 -6.30 1.60 0.40
N TYR A 55 -5.77 0.75 -0.49
CA TYR A 55 -6.55 -0.28 -1.18
C TYR A 55 -7.15 -1.29 -0.19
N PHE A 56 -6.36 -1.80 0.75
CA PHE A 56 -6.86 -2.75 1.77
C PHE A 56 -7.93 -2.12 2.65
N ASN A 57 -7.77 -0.86 3.05
CA ASN A 57 -8.79 -0.14 3.81
C ASN A 57 -10.08 -0.01 3.01
N GLN A 58 -9.98 0.49 1.78
CA GLN A 58 -11.15 0.69 0.92
C GLN A 58 -11.90 -0.62 0.64
N LEU A 59 -11.18 -1.69 0.31
CA LEU A 59 -11.82 -2.98 0.10
C LEU A 59 -12.41 -3.52 1.40
N GLY A 60 -11.72 -3.34 2.53
CA GLY A 60 -12.24 -3.70 3.84
C GLY A 60 -13.57 -3.03 4.16
N HIS A 61 -13.69 -1.71 3.88
CA HIS A 61 -14.96 -0.98 4.00
C HIS A 61 -16.05 -1.60 3.14
N ALA A 62 -15.78 -1.87 1.87
CA ALA A 62 -16.75 -2.49 0.97
C ALA A 62 -17.19 -3.88 1.48
N LEU A 63 -16.25 -4.75 1.85
CA LEU A 63 -16.56 -6.09 2.37
C LEU A 63 -17.30 -6.06 3.71
N HIS A 64 -17.03 -5.07 4.56
CA HIS A 64 -17.75 -4.87 5.82
C HIS A 64 -19.20 -4.41 5.59
N GLN A 65 -19.43 -3.49 4.65
CA GLN A 65 -20.78 -3.09 4.23
C GLN A 65 -21.60 -4.30 3.71
N HIS A 66 -20.94 -5.27 3.08
CA HIS A 66 -21.53 -6.53 2.63
C HIS A 66 -21.55 -7.63 3.71
N GLN A 67 -21.23 -7.34 4.97
CA GLN A 67 -21.23 -8.30 6.08
C GLN A 67 -20.32 -9.53 5.83
N MET A 68 -19.24 -9.35 5.06
CA MET A 68 -18.25 -10.40 4.80
C MET A 68 -17.12 -10.39 5.83
N LEU A 69 -16.91 -9.27 6.52
CA LEU A 69 -15.97 -9.10 7.63
C LEU A 69 -16.66 -9.21 8.99
N ARG A 70 -17.41 -10.30 9.21
CA ARG A 70 -18.34 -10.46 10.38
C ARG A 70 -17.67 -10.42 11.75
N HIS A 71 -16.38 -10.68 11.81
CA HIS A 71 -15.62 -10.62 13.07
C HIS A 71 -15.35 -9.18 13.54
N PHE A 72 -15.57 -8.18 12.67
CA PHE A 72 -15.42 -6.77 13.00
C PHE A 72 -16.79 -6.12 13.18
N GLN A 73 -17.09 -5.69 14.41
CA GLN A 73 -18.31 -4.92 14.68
C GLN A 73 -18.15 -3.47 14.18
N ASP A 74 -17.00 -2.85 14.46
CA ASP A 74 -16.62 -1.53 13.95
C ASP A 74 -15.52 -1.69 12.89
N ILE A 75 -15.71 -1.08 11.71
CA ILE A 75 -14.72 -1.09 10.63
C ILE A 75 -13.39 -0.45 11.07
N LYS A 76 -13.40 0.47 12.04
CA LYS A 76 -12.18 1.07 12.60
C LYS A 76 -11.25 0.04 13.23
N ASP A 77 -11.77 -1.09 13.70
CA ASP A 77 -10.94 -2.16 14.25
C ASP A 77 -10.16 -2.87 13.15
N PHE A 78 -10.74 -3.02 11.96
CA PHE A 78 -10.03 -3.47 10.77
C PHE A 78 -8.98 -2.46 10.32
N GLU A 79 -9.30 -1.16 10.30
CA GLU A 79 -8.36 -0.10 9.88
C GLU A 79 -7.10 -0.03 10.75
N ARG A 80 -7.21 -0.39 12.04
CA ARG A 80 -6.10 -0.42 13.00
C ARG A 80 -5.21 -1.65 12.89
N LEU A 81 -5.63 -2.66 12.13
CA LEU A 81 -4.84 -3.87 11.97
C LEU A 81 -3.50 -3.58 11.31
N ALA A 82 -2.51 -4.38 11.67
CA ALA A 82 -1.28 -4.45 10.90
C ALA A 82 -1.60 -4.88 9.45
N PRO A 83 -0.88 -4.38 8.44
CA PRO A 83 -1.24 -4.63 7.04
C PRO A 83 -1.27 -6.10 6.61
N ASP A 84 -0.46 -6.96 7.21
CA ASP A 84 -0.50 -8.42 7.00
C ASP A 84 -1.80 -9.02 7.53
N LYS A 85 -2.27 -8.56 8.70
CA LYS A 85 -3.55 -8.97 9.27
C LYS A 85 -4.72 -8.49 8.41
N LYS A 86 -4.64 -7.27 7.86
CA LYS A 86 -5.63 -6.79 6.88
C LYS A 86 -5.71 -7.73 5.69
N LEU A 87 -4.57 -8.04 5.07
CA LEU A 87 -4.52 -8.94 3.93
C LEU A 87 -5.12 -10.32 4.25
N LEU A 88 -4.77 -10.93 5.38
CA LEU A 88 -5.35 -12.22 5.79
C LEU A 88 -6.87 -12.14 5.99
N SER A 89 -7.36 -11.08 6.63
CA SER A 89 -8.81 -10.86 6.79
C SER A 89 -9.52 -10.70 5.45
N LEU A 90 -8.93 -9.96 4.50
CA LEU A 90 -9.49 -9.78 3.16
C LEU A 90 -9.51 -11.10 2.38
N ILE A 91 -8.40 -11.85 2.37
CA ILE A 91 -8.32 -13.14 1.70
C ILE A 91 -9.36 -14.12 2.28
N SER A 92 -9.45 -14.17 3.61
CA SER A 92 -10.43 -15.03 4.28
C SER A 92 -11.87 -14.63 3.93
N ALA A 93 -12.19 -13.34 3.85
CA ALA A 93 -13.52 -12.87 3.49
C ALA A 93 -13.88 -13.19 2.03
N LEU A 94 -12.88 -13.21 1.15
CA LEU A 94 -13.05 -13.47 -0.28
C LEU A 94 -13.06 -14.97 -0.64
N ASP A 95 -12.88 -15.86 0.34
CA ASP A 95 -12.66 -17.30 0.12
C ASP A 95 -11.56 -17.58 -0.92
N SER A 96 -10.56 -16.68 -1.01
CA SER A 96 -9.48 -16.82 -1.98
C SER A 96 -8.37 -17.70 -1.41
N GLN A 97 -7.76 -18.54 -2.25
CA GLN A 97 -6.57 -19.27 -1.85
C GLN A 97 -5.33 -18.36 -1.94
N LEU A 98 -4.60 -18.28 -0.82
CA LEU A 98 -3.31 -17.58 -0.67
C LEU A 98 -2.23 -18.00 -1.69
N GLN A 99 -2.46 -19.03 -2.50
CA GLN A 99 -1.42 -19.70 -3.29
C GLN A 99 -0.73 -18.81 -4.33
N ASN A 100 -1.23 -17.59 -4.58
CA ASN A 100 -0.64 -16.66 -5.55
C ASN A 100 -0.29 -15.27 -4.99
N ILE A 101 -0.51 -14.99 -3.70
CA ILE A 101 -0.10 -13.71 -3.08
C ILE A 101 1.14 -13.96 -2.22
N PRO A 102 2.30 -13.34 -2.51
CA PRO A 102 3.49 -13.47 -1.68
C PRO A 102 3.27 -12.72 -0.36
N HIS A 103 2.64 -13.38 0.62
CA HIS A 103 2.37 -12.84 1.96
C HIS A 103 3.66 -12.37 2.65
N ALA A 104 4.78 -13.05 2.37
CA ALA A 104 6.11 -12.66 2.81
C ALA A 104 6.52 -11.27 2.26
N TRP A 105 6.15 -10.95 1.02
CA TRP A 105 6.47 -9.66 0.41
C TRP A 105 5.62 -8.53 0.97
N VAL A 106 4.34 -8.75 1.31
CA VAL A 106 3.53 -7.71 1.97
C VAL A 106 4.13 -7.32 3.31
N ASN A 107 4.57 -8.30 4.10
CA ASN A 107 5.33 -8.04 5.32
C ASN A 107 6.63 -7.28 5.08
N GLU A 108 7.34 -7.56 3.99
CA GLU A 108 8.56 -6.86 3.59
C GLU A 108 8.30 -5.38 3.29
N VAL A 109 7.27 -5.09 2.49
CA VAL A 109 6.88 -3.73 2.08
C VAL A 109 6.55 -2.85 3.27
N PHE A 110 5.73 -3.36 4.19
CA PHE A 110 5.33 -2.58 5.35
C PHE A 110 6.43 -2.45 6.40
N ARG A 111 7.36 -3.42 6.47
CA ARG A 111 8.58 -3.27 7.24
C ARG A 111 9.47 -2.17 6.68
N PHE A 112 9.67 -2.14 5.37
CA PHE A 112 10.40 -1.07 4.69
C PHE A 112 9.77 0.30 4.98
N ARG A 113 8.45 0.45 4.82
CA ARG A 113 7.72 1.68 5.16
C ARG A 113 7.97 2.13 6.60
N ASN A 114 7.96 1.21 7.55
CA ASN A 114 8.22 1.51 8.96
C ASN A 114 9.69 1.90 9.21
N GLU A 115 10.65 1.24 8.56
CA GLU A 115 12.07 1.58 8.65
C GLU A 115 12.36 2.99 8.12
N VAL A 116 11.70 3.39 7.02
CA VAL A 116 11.79 4.74 6.45
C VAL A 116 11.10 5.76 7.36
N ALA A 117 9.86 5.52 7.77
CA ALA A 117 9.06 6.46 8.56
C ALA A 117 9.60 6.68 9.98
N HIS A 118 10.22 5.65 10.57
CA HIS A 118 10.81 5.71 11.91
C HIS A 118 12.35 5.83 11.89
N ALA A 119 12.92 6.22 10.73
CA ALA A 119 14.34 6.46 10.60
C ALA A 119 14.78 7.53 11.61
N LYS A 120 15.75 7.20 12.47
CA LYS A 120 16.31 8.18 13.40
C LYS A 120 17.12 9.20 12.59
N PRO A 121 16.82 10.51 12.72
CA PRO A 121 17.48 11.55 11.91
C PRO A 121 18.97 11.68 12.20
N TYR A 122 19.42 11.20 13.37
CA TYR A 122 20.80 11.33 13.83
C TYR A 122 21.34 10.00 14.32
N SER A 123 22.59 9.69 13.92
CA SER A 123 23.34 8.58 14.49
C SER A 123 23.98 9.04 15.80
N ARG A 124 23.82 8.27 16.88
CA ARG A 124 24.62 8.45 18.10
C ARG A 124 25.86 7.57 17.93
N LYS A 125 27.05 8.17 17.81
CA LYS A 125 28.29 7.40 18.06
C LYS A 125 28.21 6.91 19.51
N ASN A 126 28.16 5.59 19.67
CA ASN A 126 28.44 4.98 20.96
C ASN A 126 29.95 5.13 21.24
N ASP A 127 30.28 5.20 22.53
CA ASP A 127 31.61 5.33 23.14
C ASP A 127 32.13 6.77 23.33
N CYS A 128 31.51 7.49 24.27
CA CYS A 128 32.23 8.47 25.08
C CYS A 128 31.76 8.40 26.54
N LYS A 129 32.72 8.25 27.45
CA LYS A 129 32.52 8.05 28.90
C LYS A 129 31.95 9.29 29.63
N ASN A 130 31.77 10.43 28.96
CA ASN A 130 31.37 11.68 29.58
C ASN A 130 29.99 12.15 29.10
N TRP A 131 29.02 12.14 30.01
CA TRP A 131 27.61 12.45 29.74
C TRP A 131 27.31 13.97 29.72
N LYS A 132 28.31 14.81 30.00
CA LYS A 132 28.14 16.26 30.25
C LYS A 132 28.37 17.17 29.03
N GLU A 133 28.79 16.64 27.89
CA GLU A 133 29.04 17.46 26.69
C GLU A 133 27.85 17.45 25.71
N PRO A 134 27.48 18.61 25.13
CA PRO A 134 26.54 18.66 24.01
C PRO A 134 27.06 17.80 22.86
N ARG A 135 26.37 16.69 22.58
CA ARG A 135 26.76 15.77 21.50
C ARG A 135 26.41 16.38 20.15
N PRO A 136 27.35 16.50 19.19
CA PRO A 136 27.00 16.89 17.84
C PRO A 136 26.07 15.83 17.22
N LEU A 137 24.89 16.27 16.78
CA LEU A 137 23.93 15.43 16.07
C LEU A 137 24.41 15.30 14.62
N ILE A 138 25.03 14.15 14.29
CA ILE A 138 25.47 13.87 12.92
C ILE A 138 24.28 13.28 12.17
N PRO A 139 23.81 13.91 11.07
CA PRO A 139 22.75 13.35 10.23
C PRO A 139 23.10 11.92 9.81
N ASN A 140 22.16 11.01 9.95
CA ASN A 140 22.37 9.65 9.47
C ASN A 140 22.22 9.63 7.94
N THR A 141 23.35 9.63 7.22
CA THR A 141 23.38 9.68 5.75
C THR A 141 23.36 8.32 5.07
N ASP A 142 23.47 7.20 5.81
CA ASP A 142 23.44 5.83 5.27
C ASP A 142 22.59 4.89 6.15
N PRO A 143 21.29 5.15 6.32
CA PRO A 143 20.43 4.24 7.05
C PRO A 143 20.31 2.89 6.30
N PRO A 144 20.11 1.76 6.99
CA PRO A 144 20.04 0.43 6.35
C PRO A 144 19.05 0.33 5.18
N TRP A 145 17.91 1.02 5.26
CA TRP A 145 16.90 1.06 4.20
C TRP A 145 17.37 1.83 2.95
N ALA A 146 18.32 2.77 3.06
CA ALA A 146 18.77 3.58 1.92
C ALA A 146 19.36 2.71 0.81
N LYS A 147 20.05 1.62 1.19
CA LYS A 147 20.59 0.65 0.25
C LYS A 147 19.52 -0.15 -0.48
N GLN A 148 18.27 -0.13 -0.05
CA GLN A 148 17.16 -0.80 -0.75
C GLN A 148 16.47 0.11 -1.77
N ALA A 149 16.63 1.43 -1.65
CA ALA A 149 15.98 2.42 -2.52
C ALA A 149 16.62 2.52 -3.92
N ARG A 150 16.72 1.38 -4.64
CA ARG A 150 17.35 1.25 -5.97
C ARG A 150 16.31 1.03 -7.06
N PRO A 151 16.59 1.39 -8.33
CA PRO A 151 15.65 1.20 -9.45
C PRO A 151 15.08 -0.22 -9.56
N LYS A 152 15.94 -1.24 -9.44
CA LYS A 152 15.53 -2.66 -9.47
C LYS A 152 14.49 -3.01 -8.42
N GLU A 153 14.70 -2.51 -7.20
CA GLU A 153 13.81 -2.75 -6.07
C GLU A 153 12.51 -1.97 -6.20
N ALA A 154 12.57 -0.72 -6.69
CA ALA A 154 11.39 0.06 -7.01
C ALA A 154 10.50 -0.64 -8.05
N ARG A 155 11.09 -1.20 -9.12
CA ARG A 155 10.37 -1.98 -10.13
C ARG A 155 9.72 -3.22 -9.52
N ARG A 156 10.48 -4.00 -8.73
CA ARG A 156 9.94 -5.14 -7.98
C ARG A 156 8.75 -4.73 -7.10
N PHE A 157 8.83 -3.57 -6.46
CA PHE A 157 7.75 -3.07 -5.61
C PHE A 157 6.48 -2.74 -6.39
N VAL A 158 6.60 -2.01 -7.50
CA VAL A 158 5.47 -1.65 -8.37
C VAL A 158 4.81 -2.90 -8.94
N GLU A 159 5.60 -3.82 -9.53
CA GLU A 159 5.06 -5.05 -10.12
C GLU A 159 4.32 -5.91 -9.09
N ASN A 160 4.87 -6.05 -7.88
CA ASN A 160 4.24 -6.86 -6.85
C ASN A 160 2.98 -6.20 -6.27
N MET A 161 2.98 -4.87 -6.10
CA MET A 161 1.77 -4.13 -5.73
C MET A 161 0.65 -4.39 -6.73
N GLU A 162 0.93 -4.26 -8.03
CA GLU A 162 -0.05 -4.47 -9.09
C GLU A 162 -0.57 -5.90 -9.11
N LYS A 163 0.32 -6.89 -9.01
CA LYS A 163 -0.06 -8.31 -8.93
C LYS A 163 -1.02 -8.58 -7.77
N ILE A 164 -0.74 -8.00 -6.60
CA ILE A 164 -1.60 -8.17 -5.42
C ILE A 164 -2.96 -7.51 -5.62
N ILE A 165 -2.99 -6.25 -6.06
CA ILE A 165 -4.24 -5.53 -6.31
C ILE A 165 -5.08 -6.26 -7.36
N ASN A 166 -4.47 -6.69 -8.47
CA ASN A 166 -5.17 -7.42 -9.53
C ASN A 166 -5.72 -8.75 -9.03
N HIS A 167 -4.92 -9.54 -8.29
CA HIS A 167 -5.37 -10.80 -7.74
C HIS A 167 -6.55 -10.64 -6.77
N ILE A 168 -6.48 -9.64 -5.87
CA ILE A 168 -7.55 -9.36 -4.92
C ILE A 168 -8.79 -8.81 -5.66
N ASN A 169 -8.63 -7.99 -6.69
CA ASN A 169 -9.73 -7.52 -7.52
C ASN A 169 -10.43 -8.68 -8.25
N GLU A 170 -9.67 -9.62 -8.82
CA GLU A 170 -10.23 -10.82 -9.45
C GLU A 170 -11.02 -11.68 -8.45
N ALA A 171 -10.45 -11.91 -7.27
CA ALA A 171 -11.13 -12.63 -6.20
C ALA A 171 -12.40 -11.91 -5.73
N SER A 172 -12.31 -10.59 -5.57
CA SER A 172 -13.44 -9.72 -5.20
C SER A 172 -14.53 -9.75 -6.25
N PHE A 173 -14.19 -9.67 -7.54
CA PHE A 173 -15.15 -9.73 -8.63
C PHE A 173 -15.87 -11.08 -8.68
N ARG A 174 -15.14 -12.19 -8.52
CA ARG A 174 -15.74 -13.54 -8.47
C ARG A 174 -16.67 -13.68 -7.27
N LYS A 175 -16.24 -13.24 -6.09
CA LYS A 175 -16.98 -13.41 -4.84
C LYS A 175 -18.19 -12.47 -4.77
N LEU A 176 -17.98 -11.17 -4.96
CA LEU A 176 -19.05 -10.18 -4.95
C LEU A 176 -20.00 -10.43 -6.12
N GLY A 177 -19.52 -10.59 -7.34
CA GLY A 177 -20.39 -10.86 -8.50
C GLY A 177 -21.28 -12.10 -8.36
N HIS A 178 -20.86 -13.08 -7.55
CA HIS A 178 -21.63 -14.30 -7.28
C HIS A 178 -22.54 -14.18 -6.04
N ASP A 179 -22.03 -13.68 -4.91
CA ASP A 179 -22.73 -13.66 -3.62
C ASP A 179 -23.57 -12.39 -3.39
N PHE A 180 -23.24 -11.32 -4.10
CA PHE A 180 -23.94 -10.04 -4.08
C PHE A 180 -24.06 -9.53 -5.51
N GLN A 181 -25.16 -9.82 -6.22
CA GLN A 181 -25.32 -9.33 -7.60
C GLN A 181 -25.19 -7.80 -7.67
N ILE A 182 -23.99 -7.31 -7.99
CA ILE A 182 -23.74 -5.91 -8.31
C ILE A 182 -24.02 -5.80 -9.80
N ASN A 183 -25.02 -5.00 -10.17
CA ASN A 183 -25.25 -4.61 -11.56
C ASN A 183 -24.09 -3.70 -12.00
N ILE A 184 -23.00 -4.29 -12.49
CA ILE A 184 -21.84 -3.57 -13.06
C ILE A 184 -22.15 -3.11 -14.49
N SER A 185 -23.23 -3.63 -15.09
CA SER A 185 -23.76 -3.17 -16.37
C SER A 185 -24.51 -1.85 -16.20
N GLY A 186 -23.78 -0.75 -16.08
CA GLY A 186 -24.26 0.50 -16.64
C GLY A 186 -24.43 0.30 -18.14
N GLN A 187 -25.61 -0.16 -18.57
CA GLN A 187 -26.02 0.04 -19.96
C GLN A 187 -25.80 1.52 -20.24
N GLY A 188 -24.90 1.79 -21.18
CA GLY A 188 -24.58 3.14 -21.61
C GLY A 188 -25.87 3.88 -21.89
N SER A 189 -26.16 4.88 -21.06
CA SER A 189 -27.10 5.90 -21.46
C SER A 189 -26.38 6.70 -22.53
N GLN A 190 -26.60 6.32 -23.78
CA GLN A 190 -26.49 7.23 -24.90
C GLN A 190 -27.33 8.46 -24.55
N ILE A 191 -26.65 9.55 -24.23
CA ILE A 191 -27.24 10.88 -24.28
C ILE A 191 -26.23 11.73 -25.06
N TYR A 192 -26.74 12.24 -26.20
CA TYR A 192 -26.12 13.05 -27.25
C TYR A 192 -24.99 13.99 -26.82
#